data_AF-A0A1Z5KAJ0-F1
#
_entry.id   AF-A0A1Z5KAJ0-F1
#
_cell.length_a   1.000
_cell.length_b   1.000
_cell.length_c   1.000
_cell.angle_alpha   90.00
_cell.angle_beta   90.00
_cell.angle_gamma   90.00
#
_symmetry.space_group_name_H-M   'P 1'
#
loop_
_entity.id
_entity.type
_entity.pdbx_description
1 polymer ?
#
loop_
_entity_poly.entity_id
_entity_poly.type
_entity_poly.pdbx_seq_one_letter_code
_entity_poly.pdbx_strand_id
1 'polypeptide(L)'
;MPSLSSFDSAVPLELVETFVTRCIDSLQTFYVKTDDLKKDSESCSTSLSQLRHCLLQHQHDCLTKVVSQWNKSRKLTKDESKGSSSPVITTLHVQEALRNSKSHSHLLDHAARLAFARLVVTVTTAQSTIPSANLRKYRIQRAHFLEFCGLCLAAVQLPIVQQYLAHGHKEAMPFAQEVEATTKDEFTFPHERLEHMQQHFWNLLGYDVSTVKAELQRLFFHTTHQQEKNEFTDDDVVQSTFAQLVTSMNAAIKTATHQAQQQAFQSTSQIMPQFTNHDDATTRIVSVQYSESIVIVDPDTGKEETVASSSSTRPPTHTLPIAGEQLQQEIWAELLSLRDEQRQETLQRAAALARRVQETAMTMSDGSERKQYLQSMDVATQKQLVMHKLWNDWIQRNGGVEPAIQYHSH
;
A
#
# COMPACT_ATOMS: atom_id res chain seq x y z
N MET A 1 20.35 -7.13 -51.08
CA MET A 1 20.14 -6.88 -49.64
C MET A 1 21.41 -6.25 -49.11
N PRO A 2 21.44 -4.94 -48.82
CA PRO A 2 22.62 -4.32 -48.22
C PRO A 2 22.79 -4.89 -46.81
N SER A 3 23.94 -5.47 -46.53
CA SER A 3 24.32 -5.89 -45.19
C SER A 3 24.36 -4.65 -44.30
N LEU A 4 23.40 -4.56 -43.36
CA LEU A 4 23.46 -3.62 -42.25
C LEU A 4 24.82 -3.83 -41.58
N SER A 5 25.69 -2.83 -41.70
CA SER A 5 26.96 -2.77 -40.98
C SER A 5 26.67 -3.12 -39.52
N SER A 6 27.37 -4.10 -38.95
CA SER A 6 27.31 -4.38 -37.53
C SER A 6 27.53 -3.06 -36.78
N PHE A 7 26.49 -2.57 -36.09
CA PHE A 7 26.56 -1.41 -35.21
C PHE A 7 27.39 -1.82 -33.97
N ASP A 8 28.69 -1.97 -34.18
CA ASP A 8 29.67 -2.35 -33.14
C ASP A 8 30.04 -1.17 -32.23
N SER A 9 29.39 -0.01 -32.39
CA SER A 9 29.46 1.05 -31.38
C SER A 9 28.50 0.73 -30.24
N ALA A 10 28.84 -0.26 -29.43
CA ALA A 10 28.18 -0.50 -28.17
C ALA A 10 28.09 0.83 -27.38
N VAL A 11 26.88 1.24 -27.03
CA VAL A 11 26.69 2.40 -26.16
C VAL A 11 27.41 2.11 -24.85
N PRO A 12 28.30 3.01 -24.37
CA PRO A 12 28.99 2.80 -23.11
C PRO A 12 27.98 2.62 -21.97
N LEU A 13 28.15 1.57 -21.16
CA LEU A 13 27.27 1.28 -20.02
C LEU A 13 27.16 2.47 -19.07
N GLU A 14 28.27 3.16 -18.84
CA GLU A 14 28.36 4.38 -18.02
C GLU A 14 27.39 5.49 -18.49
N LEU A 15 27.17 5.62 -19.80
CA LEU A 15 26.23 6.61 -20.35
C LEU A 15 24.78 6.23 -20.02
N VAL A 16 24.45 4.93 -20.08
CA VAL A 16 23.12 4.41 -19.73
C VAL A 16 22.88 4.60 -18.22
N GLU A 17 23.83 4.23 -17.38
CA GLU A 17 23.78 4.42 -15.92
C GLU A 17 23.63 5.90 -15.54
N THR A 18 24.40 6.78 -16.18
CA THR A 18 24.30 8.24 -15.98
C THR A 18 22.92 8.77 -16.37
N PHE A 19 22.37 8.30 -17.49
CA PHE A 19 21.02 8.69 -17.91
C PHE A 19 19.97 8.22 -16.89
N VAL A 20 19.99 6.94 -16.51
CA VAL A 20 19.02 6.36 -15.60
C VAL A 20 19.04 7.08 -14.25
N THR A 21 20.23 7.25 -13.66
CA THR A 21 20.40 7.93 -12.37
C THR A 21 19.85 9.35 -12.42
N ARG A 22 20.27 10.16 -13.40
CA ARG A 22 19.80 11.55 -13.51
C ARG A 22 18.32 11.66 -13.83
N CYS A 23 17.79 10.73 -14.60
CA CYS A 23 16.36 10.70 -14.89
C CYS A 23 15.56 10.37 -13.64
N ILE A 24 16.00 9.39 -12.84
CA ILE A 24 15.40 9.05 -11.55
C ILE A 24 15.42 10.26 -10.60
N ASP A 25 16.57 10.90 -10.42
CA ASP A 25 16.70 12.08 -9.55
C ASP A 25 15.76 13.20 -10.00
N SER A 26 15.74 13.47 -11.31
CA SER A 26 14.89 14.47 -11.92
C SER A 26 13.39 14.14 -11.75
N LEU A 27 13.01 12.87 -11.86
CA LEU A 27 11.64 12.36 -11.66
C LEU A 27 11.21 12.41 -10.18
N GLN A 28 12.13 12.20 -9.23
CA GLN A 28 11.84 12.33 -7.81
C GLN A 28 11.47 13.76 -7.43
N THR A 29 12.13 14.74 -8.04
CA THR A 29 11.84 16.18 -7.83
C THR A 29 10.82 16.74 -8.82
N PHE A 30 10.32 15.94 -9.76
CA PHE A 30 9.42 16.42 -10.79
C PHE A 30 8.08 16.84 -10.18
N TYR A 31 7.74 18.10 -10.39
CA TYR A 31 6.43 18.66 -10.08
C TYR A 31 6.01 19.56 -11.25
N VAL A 32 4.73 19.53 -11.58
CA VAL A 32 4.16 20.43 -12.57
C VAL A 32 3.45 21.54 -11.81
N LYS A 33 3.85 22.79 -12.05
CA LYS A 33 3.09 23.93 -11.56
C LYS A 33 1.77 23.95 -12.31
N THR A 34 0.66 24.02 -11.59
CA THR A 34 -0.69 24.12 -12.16
C THR A 34 -0.82 25.30 -13.13
N ASP A 35 -0.08 26.38 -12.92
CA ASP A 35 -0.05 27.54 -13.81
C ASP A 35 0.55 27.23 -15.19
N ASP A 36 1.48 26.28 -15.29
CA ASP A 36 2.08 25.91 -16.57
C ASP A 36 1.15 25.02 -17.41
N LEU A 37 0.20 24.32 -16.79
CA LEU A 37 -0.84 23.55 -17.49
C LEU A 37 -2.01 24.41 -17.97
N LYS A 38 -2.25 25.56 -17.32
CA LYS A 38 -3.40 26.43 -17.61
C LYS A 38 -3.19 27.41 -18.76
N LYS A 39 -1.94 27.63 -19.19
CA LYS A 39 -1.60 28.66 -20.20
C LYS A 39 -2.27 28.45 -21.56
N ASP A 40 -2.67 27.22 -21.88
CA ASP A 40 -3.17 26.87 -23.23
C ASP A 40 -4.67 26.53 -23.29
N SER A 41 -5.41 26.55 -22.17
CA SER A 41 -6.85 26.23 -22.20
C SER A 41 -7.62 26.81 -21.01
N GLU A 42 -8.58 27.69 -21.29
CA GLU A 42 -9.44 28.35 -20.28
C GLU A 42 -10.38 27.39 -19.52
N SER A 43 -10.45 26.10 -19.88
CA SER A 43 -11.42 25.16 -19.28
C SER A 43 -11.03 23.68 -19.34
N CYS A 44 -9.74 23.32 -19.28
CA CYS A 44 -9.36 21.91 -19.46
C CYS A 44 -8.94 21.25 -18.12
N SER A 45 -9.76 20.29 -17.69
CA SER A 45 -9.33 19.25 -16.76
C SER A 45 -8.12 18.52 -17.37
N THR A 46 -7.04 18.39 -16.61
CA THR A 46 -5.83 17.74 -17.13
C THR A 46 -6.07 16.25 -17.29
N SER A 47 -6.07 15.77 -18.54
CA SER A 47 -6.25 14.35 -18.84
C SER A 47 -5.01 13.52 -18.50
N LEU A 48 -5.19 12.23 -18.21
CA LEU A 48 -4.08 11.29 -17.98
C LEU A 48 -3.09 11.25 -19.16
N SER A 49 -3.59 11.39 -20.39
CA SER A 49 -2.77 11.44 -21.60
C SER A 49 -1.85 12.67 -21.63
N GLN A 50 -2.33 13.84 -21.20
CA GLN A 50 -1.51 15.05 -21.09
C GLN A 50 -0.43 14.91 -20.01
N LEU A 51 -0.78 14.36 -18.84
CA LEU A 51 0.19 14.09 -17.78
C LEU A 51 1.26 13.11 -18.24
N ARG A 52 0.87 12.06 -18.98
CA ARG A 52 1.81 11.08 -19.55
C ARG A 52 2.73 11.72 -20.58
N HIS A 53 2.20 12.57 -21.45
CA HIS A 53 3.00 13.29 -22.43
C HIS A 53 4.02 14.21 -21.75
N CYS A 54 3.61 14.94 -20.71
CA CYS A 54 4.49 15.80 -19.92
C CYS A 54 5.64 15.00 -19.29
N LEU A 55 5.35 13.84 -18.71
CA LEU A 55 6.35 12.95 -18.13
C LEU A 55 7.33 12.41 -19.17
N LEU A 56 6.82 11.94 -20.32
CA LEU A 56 7.64 11.42 -21.41
C LEU A 56 8.54 12.51 -22.00
N GLN A 57 8.02 13.73 -22.14
CA GLN A 57 8.80 14.87 -22.59
C GLN A 57 9.93 15.18 -21.61
N HIS A 58 9.66 15.16 -20.30
CA HIS A 58 10.68 15.38 -19.28
C HIS A 58 11.79 14.31 -19.31
N GLN A 59 11.43 13.04 -19.48
CA GLN A 59 12.41 11.95 -19.67
C GLN A 59 13.24 12.15 -20.95
N HIS A 60 12.62 12.57 -22.04
CA HIS A 60 13.29 12.86 -23.30
C HIS A 60 14.27 14.04 -23.20
N ASP A 61 13.88 15.10 -22.49
CA ASP A 61 14.73 16.26 -22.24
C ASP A 61 15.94 15.88 -21.38
N CYS A 62 15.74 15.03 -20.37
CA CYS A 62 16.83 14.49 -19.57
C CYS A 62 17.81 13.67 -20.43
N LEU A 63 17.29 12.79 -21.29
CA LEU A 63 18.10 12.00 -22.21
C LEU A 63 18.91 12.89 -23.16
N THR A 64 18.27 13.89 -23.75
CA THR A 64 18.90 14.84 -24.68
C THR A 64 20.03 15.61 -23.98
N LYS A 65 19.80 16.06 -22.74
CA LYS A 65 20.83 16.73 -21.93
C LYS A 65 22.02 15.81 -21.67
N VAL A 66 21.80 14.58 -21.22
CA VAL A 66 22.86 13.61 -20.91
C VAL A 66 23.69 13.26 -22.15
N VAL A 67 23.03 12.94 -23.28
CA VAL A 67 23.71 12.64 -24.55
C VAL A 67 24.50 13.85 -25.05
N SER A 68 23.95 15.06 -24.94
CA SER A 68 24.66 16.28 -25.36
C SER A 68 25.92 16.54 -24.52
N GLN A 69 25.85 16.31 -23.21
CA GLN A 69 26.98 16.50 -22.29
C GLN A 69 28.06 15.43 -22.51
N TRP A 70 27.67 14.18 -22.75
CA TRP A 70 28.59 13.10 -23.08
C TRP A 70 29.36 13.41 -24.37
N ASN A 71 28.64 13.77 -25.44
CA ASN A 71 29.24 14.11 -26.72
C ASN A 71 30.15 15.34 -26.65
N LYS A 72 29.82 16.34 -25.82
CA LYS A 72 30.69 17.50 -25.56
C LYS A 72 31.98 17.10 -24.84
N SER A 73 31.88 16.28 -23.79
CA SER A 73 33.02 15.81 -23.00
C SER A 73 34.00 15.00 -23.85
N ARG A 74 33.47 14.14 -24.75
CA ARG A 74 34.31 13.38 -25.69
C ARG A 74 34.99 14.23 -26.76
N LYS A 75 34.39 15.35 -27.17
CA LYS A 75 35.03 16.26 -28.14
C LYS A 75 36.24 16.93 -27.50
N LEU A 76 36.11 17.41 -26.27
CA LEU A 76 37.20 18.08 -25.54
C LEU A 76 38.43 17.16 -25.36
N THR A 77 38.23 15.89 -25.02
CA THR A 77 39.34 14.93 -24.86
C THR A 77 40.05 14.56 -26.18
N LYS A 78 39.41 14.80 -27.34
CA LYS A 78 39.97 14.42 -28.64
C LYS A 78 40.81 15.51 -29.29
N ASP A 79 40.60 16.78 -28.96
CA ASP A 79 41.43 17.86 -29.50
C ASP A 79 42.90 17.71 -29.06
N GLU A 80 43.17 16.91 -28.03
CA GLU A 80 44.51 16.52 -27.57
C GLU A 80 45.08 15.27 -28.26
N SER A 81 44.23 14.46 -28.90
CA SER A 81 44.54 13.15 -29.47
C SER A 81 44.31 13.15 -30.98
N LYS A 82 45.34 13.50 -31.76
CA LYS A 82 45.30 13.53 -33.23
C LYS A 82 44.93 12.14 -33.79
N GLY A 83 43.70 12.00 -34.30
CA GLY A 83 43.45 11.10 -35.45
C GLY A 83 42.27 10.13 -35.43
N SER A 84 41.44 10.04 -34.38
CA SER A 84 40.33 9.06 -34.37
C SER A 84 38.94 9.69 -34.19
N SER A 85 38.12 9.66 -35.25
CA SER A 85 36.71 10.05 -35.20
C SER A 85 35.86 8.94 -34.58
N SER A 86 35.87 8.79 -33.25
CA SER A 86 34.81 8.04 -32.56
C SER A 86 33.42 8.51 -33.02
N PRO A 87 32.47 7.58 -33.22
CA PRO A 87 31.10 7.87 -33.63
C PRO A 87 30.38 8.77 -32.61
N VAL A 88 29.48 9.61 -33.12
CA VAL A 88 28.58 10.45 -32.30
C VAL A 88 27.44 9.56 -31.80
N ILE A 89 27.24 9.52 -30.49
CA ILE A 89 26.13 8.76 -29.90
C ILE A 89 24.85 9.59 -30.01
N THR A 90 23.77 8.96 -30.46
CA THR A 90 22.43 9.57 -30.57
C THR A 90 21.54 9.12 -29.41
N THR A 91 20.45 9.84 -29.18
CA THR A 91 19.42 9.45 -28.20
C THR A 91 18.81 8.08 -28.51
N LEU A 92 18.62 7.75 -29.80
CA LEU A 92 18.12 6.45 -30.26
C LEU A 92 19.03 5.29 -29.83
N HIS A 93 20.35 5.46 -29.94
CA HIS A 93 21.29 4.41 -29.50
C HIS A 93 21.14 4.12 -27.99
N VAL A 94 21.02 5.17 -27.17
CA VAL A 94 20.85 5.02 -25.71
C VAL A 94 19.50 4.38 -25.37
N GLN A 95 18.43 4.74 -26.08
CA GLN A 95 17.11 4.10 -25.91
C GLN A 95 17.15 2.62 -26.24
N GLU A 96 17.85 2.23 -27.31
CA GLU A 96 18.00 0.82 -27.67
C GLU A 96 18.85 0.05 -26.66
N ALA A 97 19.95 0.66 -26.19
CA ALA A 97 20.77 0.08 -25.12
C ALA A 97 19.98 -0.10 -23.82
N LEU A 98 19.11 0.84 -23.48
CA LEU A 98 18.22 0.76 -22.31
C LEU A 98 17.21 -0.38 -22.45
N ARG A 99 16.59 -0.56 -23.63
CA ARG A 99 15.68 -1.68 -23.90
C ARG A 99 16.36 -3.04 -23.73
N ASN A 100 17.63 -3.12 -24.08
CA ASN A 100 18.43 -4.33 -23.92
C ASN A 100 18.85 -4.56 -22.44
N SER A 101 18.77 -3.55 -21.59
CA SER A 101 19.12 -3.64 -20.16
C SER A 101 17.87 -3.69 -19.27
N LYS A 102 17.40 -4.92 -18.98
CA LYS A 102 16.19 -5.16 -18.19
C LYS A 102 16.19 -4.47 -16.81
N SER A 103 17.33 -4.48 -16.10
CA SER A 103 17.45 -3.86 -14.77
C SER A 103 17.27 -2.35 -14.82
N HIS A 104 17.97 -1.67 -15.72
CA HIS A 104 17.88 -0.22 -15.91
C HIS A 104 16.49 0.21 -16.39
N SER A 105 15.88 -0.55 -17.30
CA SER A 105 14.50 -0.30 -17.74
C SER A 105 13.54 -0.38 -16.56
N HIS A 106 13.64 -1.43 -15.73
CA HIS A 106 12.74 -1.61 -14.60
C HIS A 106 12.84 -0.48 -13.55
N LEU A 107 14.08 -0.03 -13.24
CA LEU A 107 14.30 1.09 -12.32
C LEU A 107 13.70 2.39 -12.86
N LEU A 108 13.92 2.69 -14.14
CA LEU A 108 13.36 3.88 -14.78
C LEU A 108 11.82 3.83 -14.84
N ASP A 109 11.27 2.67 -15.19
CA ASP A 109 9.82 2.46 -15.25
C ASP A 109 9.19 2.62 -13.87
N HIS A 110 9.82 2.11 -12.82
CA HIS A 110 9.36 2.29 -11.44
C HIS A 110 9.37 3.76 -11.03
N ALA A 111 10.47 4.49 -11.25
CA ALA A 111 10.55 5.91 -10.96
C ALA A 111 9.53 6.74 -11.77
N ALA A 112 9.32 6.39 -13.04
CA ALA A 112 8.32 7.02 -13.89
C ALA A 112 6.90 6.79 -13.38
N ARG A 113 6.58 5.57 -12.92
CA ARG A 113 5.26 5.27 -12.30
C ARG A 113 5.04 6.07 -11.03
N LEU A 114 6.04 6.19 -10.15
CA LEU A 114 5.94 7.02 -8.94
C LEU A 114 5.76 8.50 -9.28
N ALA A 115 6.52 9.03 -10.23
CA ALA A 115 6.37 10.40 -10.69
C ALA A 115 5.00 10.64 -11.33
N PHE A 116 4.51 9.71 -12.15
CA PHE A 116 3.18 9.77 -12.75
C PHE A 116 2.07 9.77 -11.69
N ALA A 117 2.12 8.83 -10.75
CA ALA A 117 1.17 8.77 -9.65
C ALA A 117 1.19 10.07 -8.82
N ARG A 118 2.39 10.62 -8.56
CA ARG A 118 2.55 11.91 -7.88
C ARG A 118 1.84 13.03 -8.62
N LEU A 119 2.09 13.16 -9.93
CA LEU A 119 1.42 14.16 -10.77
C LEU A 119 -0.09 14.01 -10.70
N VAL A 120 -0.59 12.79 -10.85
CA VAL A 120 -2.02 12.51 -10.78
C VAL A 120 -2.58 12.99 -9.44
N VAL A 121 -2.02 12.56 -8.30
CA VAL A 121 -2.57 12.95 -6.99
C VAL A 121 -2.41 14.43 -6.66
N THR A 122 -1.39 15.12 -7.18
CA THR A 122 -1.13 16.54 -6.89
C THR A 122 -1.77 17.54 -7.85
N VAL A 123 -2.07 17.13 -9.09
CA VAL A 123 -2.55 18.06 -10.13
C VAL A 123 -4.04 17.89 -10.37
N THR A 124 -4.56 16.68 -10.27
CA THR A 124 -5.96 16.41 -10.60
C THR A 124 -6.87 16.73 -9.41
N THR A 125 -7.93 17.49 -9.68
CA THR A 125 -9.01 17.76 -8.73
C THR A 125 -10.16 16.79 -8.93
N ALA A 126 -11.04 16.61 -7.94
CA ALA A 126 -12.19 15.72 -8.05
C ALA A 126 -13.20 16.21 -9.11
N GLN A 127 -13.24 17.53 -9.36
CA GLN A 127 -14.00 18.18 -10.44
C GLN A 127 -13.42 17.94 -11.85
N SER A 128 -12.38 17.12 -11.99
CA SER A 128 -12.05 16.48 -13.26
C SER A 128 -13.13 15.45 -13.65
N THR A 129 -14.41 15.72 -13.34
CA THR A 129 -15.58 15.01 -13.82
C THR A 129 -15.59 15.14 -15.32
N ILE A 130 -15.12 14.10 -15.99
CA ILE A 130 -15.35 13.89 -17.40
C ILE A 130 -16.87 14.09 -17.61
N PRO A 131 -17.29 14.96 -18.54
CA PRO A 131 -18.70 15.22 -18.79
C PRO A 131 -19.44 13.88 -18.92
N SER A 132 -20.50 13.68 -18.14
CA SER A 132 -21.21 12.39 -18.04
C SER A 132 -21.66 11.83 -19.39
N ALA A 133 -21.71 12.66 -20.44
CA ALA A 133 -21.96 12.28 -21.82
C ALA A 133 -20.90 11.32 -22.42
N ASN A 134 -19.68 11.26 -21.87
CA ASN A 134 -18.58 10.41 -22.36
C ASN A 134 -18.20 9.27 -21.42
N LEU A 135 -18.94 9.05 -20.32
CA LEU A 135 -18.69 7.92 -19.43
C LEU A 135 -18.85 6.63 -20.22
N ARG A 136 -17.77 5.84 -20.27
CA ARG A 136 -17.79 4.55 -20.97
C ARG A 136 -18.72 3.61 -20.20
N LYS A 137 -19.95 3.45 -20.68
CA LYS A 137 -20.96 2.50 -20.14
C LYS A 137 -20.60 1.02 -20.32
N TYR A 138 -19.34 0.71 -20.62
CA TYR A 138 -18.93 -0.60 -21.12
C TYR A 138 -17.84 -1.20 -20.25
N ARG A 139 -17.85 -2.53 -20.21
CA ARG A 139 -16.90 -3.45 -19.57
C ARG A 139 -15.50 -2.84 -19.41
N ILE A 140 -14.93 -3.03 -18.22
CA ILE A 140 -13.56 -2.61 -17.92
C ILE A 140 -12.62 -3.28 -18.91
N GLN A 141 -11.82 -2.48 -19.63
CA GLN A 141 -10.83 -3.01 -20.56
C GLN A 141 -9.60 -3.47 -19.77
N ARG A 142 -9.01 -4.59 -20.18
CA ARG A 142 -7.80 -5.15 -19.56
C ARG A 142 -6.69 -4.12 -19.35
N ALA A 143 -6.39 -3.32 -20.38
CA ALA A 143 -5.35 -2.29 -20.32
C ALA A 143 -5.63 -1.23 -19.25
N HIS A 144 -6.89 -0.79 -19.13
CA HIS A 144 -7.30 0.20 -18.14
C HIS A 144 -7.28 -0.36 -16.72
N PHE A 145 -7.62 -1.64 -16.54
CA PHE A 145 -7.52 -2.29 -15.24
C PHE A 145 -6.08 -2.40 -14.77
N LEU A 146 -5.15 -2.79 -15.66
CA LEU A 146 -3.72 -2.82 -15.35
C LEU A 146 -3.17 -1.42 -15.08
N GLU A 147 -3.61 -0.42 -15.83
CA GLU A 147 -3.24 0.98 -15.59
C GLU A 147 -3.73 1.46 -14.21
N PHE A 148 -4.99 1.15 -13.85
CA PHE A 148 -5.53 1.41 -12.52
C PHE A 148 -4.70 0.74 -11.42
N CYS A 149 -4.36 -0.54 -11.58
CA CYS A 149 -3.56 -1.25 -10.60
C CYS A 149 -2.17 -0.65 -10.46
N GLY A 150 -1.51 -0.31 -11.58
CA GLY A 150 -0.21 0.34 -11.58
C GLY A 150 -0.22 1.72 -10.93
N LEU A 151 -1.25 2.52 -11.19
CA LEU A 151 -1.47 3.81 -10.54
C LEU A 151 -1.63 3.67 -9.03
N CYS A 152 -2.50 2.76 -8.59
CA CYS A 152 -2.71 2.50 -7.17
C CYS A 152 -1.45 2.01 -6.47
N LEU A 153 -0.75 1.02 -7.05
CA LEU A 153 0.49 0.47 -6.52
C LEU A 153 1.57 1.53 -6.35
N ALA A 154 1.70 2.45 -7.31
CA ALA A 154 2.64 3.56 -7.22
C ALA A 154 2.18 4.61 -6.21
N ALA A 155 0.89 4.95 -6.19
CA ALA A 155 0.34 5.98 -5.32
C ALA A 155 0.51 5.63 -3.84
N VAL A 156 0.22 4.40 -3.41
CA VAL A 156 0.33 4.00 -1.99
C VAL A 156 1.77 4.04 -1.45
N GLN A 157 2.77 4.08 -2.33
CA GLN A 157 4.19 4.23 -1.96
C GLN A 157 4.60 5.69 -1.78
N LEU A 158 3.77 6.66 -2.21
CA LEU A 158 4.10 8.06 -2.10
C LEU A 158 3.96 8.54 -0.65
N PRO A 159 4.95 9.27 -0.10
CA PRO A 159 4.88 9.79 1.27
C PRO A 159 3.63 10.66 1.51
N ILE A 160 3.22 11.44 0.51
CA ILE A 160 2.03 12.31 0.60
C ILE A 160 0.73 11.49 0.73
N VAL A 161 0.66 10.35 0.04
CA VAL A 161 -0.49 9.43 0.11
C VAL A 161 -0.47 8.70 1.44
N GLN A 162 0.69 8.24 1.92
CA GLN A 162 0.82 7.60 3.22
C GLN A 162 0.40 8.54 4.36
N GLN A 163 0.82 9.81 4.32
CA GLN A 163 0.39 10.83 5.27
C GLN A 163 -1.12 11.09 5.19
N TYR A 164 -1.69 11.14 3.99
CA TYR A 164 -3.12 11.27 3.80
C TYR A 164 -3.88 10.05 4.38
N LEU A 165 -3.41 8.83 4.13
CA LEU A 165 -4.02 7.59 4.65
C LEU A 165 -3.90 7.45 6.17
N ALA A 166 -2.83 7.96 6.78
CA ALA A 166 -2.63 7.92 8.23
C ALA A 166 -3.45 9.02 8.92
N HIS A 167 -3.25 10.27 8.53
CA HIS A 167 -3.71 11.42 9.32
C HIS A 167 -4.93 12.14 8.75
N GLY A 168 -5.21 11.94 7.46
CA GLY A 168 -6.37 12.54 6.82
C GLY A 168 -6.10 13.99 6.44
N HIS A 169 -4.83 14.40 6.34
CA HIS A 169 -4.44 15.73 5.92
C HIS A 169 -4.81 15.97 4.44
N LYS A 170 -5.97 16.59 4.22
CA LYS A 170 -6.53 16.89 2.89
C LYS A 170 -5.80 18.01 2.18
N GLU A 171 -5.12 18.89 2.92
CA GLU A 171 -4.34 20.01 2.37
C GLU A 171 -3.30 19.55 1.34
N ALA A 172 -2.78 18.33 1.53
CA ALA A 172 -1.77 17.75 0.66
C ALA A 172 -2.35 17.09 -0.61
N MET A 173 -3.67 16.88 -0.69
CA MET A 173 -4.32 16.08 -1.72
C MET A 173 -5.52 16.85 -2.33
N PRO A 174 -5.33 17.57 -3.45
CA PRO A 174 -6.37 18.40 -4.05
C PRO A 174 -7.70 17.68 -4.31
N PHE A 175 -7.67 16.41 -4.73
CA PHE A 175 -8.90 15.64 -4.93
C PHE A 175 -9.67 15.34 -3.63
N ALA A 176 -9.01 15.36 -2.47
CA ALA A 176 -9.64 15.11 -1.17
C ALA A 176 -10.33 16.35 -0.59
N GLN A 177 -9.94 17.56 -1.02
CA GLN A 177 -10.49 18.83 -0.50
C GLN A 177 -11.92 19.08 -0.98
N GLU A 178 -12.25 18.65 -2.20
CA GLU A 178 -13.53 18.99 -2.83
C GLU A 178 -14.71 18.13 -2.34
N VAL A 179 -14.45 16.97 -1.73
CA VAL A 179 -15.50 16.03 -1.31
C VAL A 179 -16.16 16.45 0.01
N GLU A 180 -15.47 17.17 0.88
CA GLU A 180 -16.09 17.74 2.08
C GLU A 180 -17.10 18.85 1.77
N ALA A 181 -16.98 19.52 0.61
CA ALA A 181 -17.99 20.50 0.21
C ALA A 181 -19.37 19.84 0.03
N THR A 182 -19.42 18.51 -0.18
CA THR A 182 -20.66 17.77 -0.42
C THR A 182 -21.03 16.81 0.71
N THR A 183 -20.07 16.28 1.48
CA THR A 183 -20.34 15.35 2.59
C THR A 183 -19.80 15.88 3.92
N LYS A 184 -20.68 16.10 4.89
CA LYS A 184 -20.32 16.55 6.26
C LYS A 184 -19.54 15.50 7.07
N ASP A 185 -19.44 14.27 6.59
CA ASP A 185 -18.71 13.20 7.27
C ASP A 185 -17.24 13.22 6.84
N GLU A 186 -16.38 13.57 7.79
CA GLU A 186 -14.94 13.52 7.66
C GLU A 186 -14.50 12.04 7.58
N PHE A 187 -13.81 11.64 6.50
CA PHE A 187 -13.28 10.28 6.34
C PHE A 187 -12.38 9.88 7.51
N THR A 188 -12.94 9.14 8.46
CA THR A 188 -12.29 8.88 9.73
C THR A 188 -11.27 7.75 9.58
N PHE A 189 -11.56 6.77 8.71
CA PHE A 189 -10.77 5.55 8.63
C PHE A 189 -9.83 5.51 7.40
N PRO A 190 -8.64 4.89 7.51
CA PRO A 190 -7.71 4.77 6.39
C PRO A 190 -8.29 4.05 5.16
N HIS A 191 -9.17 3.06 5.37
CA HIS A 191 -9.76 2.29 4.28
C HIS A 191 -10.74 3.14 3.43
N GLU A 192 -11.52 4.02 4.06
CA GLU A 192 -12.42 4.95 3.36
C GLU A 192 -11.61 5.96 2.52
N ARG A 193 -10.51 6.46 3.07
CA ARG A 193 -9.59 7.36 2.37
C ARG A 193 -8.93 6.70 1.18
N LEU A 194 -8.56 5.41 1.31
CA LEU A 194 -8.03 4.62 0.20
C LEU A 194 -9.10 4.39 -0.87
N GLU A 195 -10.32 4.04 -0.47
CA GLU A 195 -11.44 3.85 -1.39
C GLU A 195 -11.70 5.13 -2.18
N HIS A 196 -11.71 6.28 -1.51
CA HIS A 196 -11.87 7.58 -2.15
C HIS A 196 -10.80 7.85 -3.22
N MET A 197 -9.53 7.53 -2.94
CA MET A 197 -8.45 7.62 -3.92
C MET A 197 -8.66 6.66 -5.11
N GLN A 198 -9.10 5.42 -4.86
CA GLN A 198 -9.41 4.46 -5.92
C GLN A 198 -10.55 4.97 -6.82
N GLN A 199 -11.61 5.54 -6.23
CA GLN A 199 -12.73 6.14 -6.95
C GLN A 199 -12.24 7.28 -7.85
N HIS A 200 -11.38 8.14 -7.33
CA HIS A 200 -10.75 9.21 -8.10
C HIS A 200 -9.99 8.68 -9.32
N PHE A 201 -9.18 7.62 -9.16
CA PHE A 201 -8.46 7.03 -10.29
C PHE A 201 -9.37 6.40 -11.33
N TRP A 202 -10.47 5.76 -10.92
CA TRP A 202 -11.47 5.24 -11.87
C TRP A 202 -12.14 6.37 -12.66
N ASN A 203 -12.47 7.47 -11.98
CA ASN A 203 -13.03 8.65 -12.63
C ASN A 203 -12.06 9.22 -13.67
N LEU A 204 -10.76 9.31 -13.35
CA LEU A 204 -9.73 9.76 -14.30
C LEU A 204 -9.59 8.85 -15.53
N LEU A 205 -9.86 7.55 -15.38
CA LEU A 205 -9.88 6.59 -16.48
C LEU A 205 -11.18 6.64 -17.32
N GLY A 206 -12.13 7.51 -16.96
CA GLY A 206 -13.40 7.67 -17.68
C GLY A 206 -14.47 6.66 -17.32
N TYR A 207 -14.34 6.04 -16.13
CA TYR A 207 -15.32 5.10 -15.61
C TYR A 207 -16.16 5.71 -14.50
N ASP A 208 -17.42 5.32 -14.46
CA ASP A 208 -18.29 5.55 -13.33
C ASP A 208 -18.02 4.51 -12.23
N VAL A 209 -17.88 4.97 -10.99
CA VAL A 209 -17.55 4.12 -9.82
C VAL A 209 -18.58 3.02 -9.60
N SER A 210 -19.88 3.32 -9.76
CA SER A 210 -20.93 2.34 -9.53
C SER A 210 -20.86 1.20 -10.57
N THR A 211 -20.56 1.56 -11.81
CA THR A 211 -20.35 0.62 -12.93
C THR A 211 -19.12 -0.24 -12.69
N VAL A 212 -18.01 0.36 -12.23
CA VAL A 212 -16.78 -0.36 -11.91
C VAL A 212 -17.01 -1.37 -10.79
N LYS A 213 -17.67 -0.98 -9.70
CA LYS A 213 -17.97 -1.88 -8.59
C LYS A 213 -18.78 -3.09 -9.06
N ALA A 214 -19.82 -2.87 -9.87
CA ALA A 214 -20.62 -3.96 -10.43
C ALA A 214 -19.80 -4.88 -11.35
N GLU A 215 -18.93 -4.33 -12.20
CA GLU A 215 -18.06 -5.12 -13.08
C GLU A 215 -16.99 -5.89 -12.30
N LEU A 216 -16.35 -5.30 -11.29
CA LEU A 216 -15.41 -6.02 -10.43
C LEU A 216 -16.09 -7.15 -9.65
N GLN A 217 -17.31 -6.91 -9.15
CA GLN A 217 -18.13 -7.96 -8.53
C GLN A 217 -18.42 -9.10 -9.51
N ARG A 218 -18.75 -8.76 -10.76
CA ARG A 218 -18.97 -9.75 -11.83
C ARG A 218 -17.69 -10.53 -12.16
N LEU A 219 -16.55 -9.86 -12.24
CA LEU A 219 -15.27 -10.45 -12.64
C LEU A 219 -14.67 -11.38 -11.57
N PHE A 220 -14.79 -11.02 -10.29
CA PHE A 220 -14.08 -11.74 -9.21
C PHE A 220 -15.00 -12.61 -8.33
N PHE A 221 -16.31 -12.34 -8.29
CA PHE A 221 -17.21 -12.99 -7.34
C PHE A 221 -18.37 -13.75 -8.00
N HIS A 222 -18.75 -13.44 -9.24
CA HIS A 222 -19.80 -14.18 -9.93
C HIS A 222 -19.24 -15.43 -10.62
N THR A 223 -19.16 -16.52 -9.88
CA THR A 223 -18.99 -17.89 -10.39
C THR A 223 -20.31 -18.36 -11.02
N THR A 224 -20.79 -17.65 -12.03
CA THR A 224 -21.93 -18.14 -12.80
C THR A 224 -21.47 -19.39 -13.53
N HIS A 225 -22.16 -20.53 -13.34
CA HIS A 225 -21.87 -21.84 -13.94
C HIS A 225 -21.84 -21.89 -15.49
N GLN A 226 -21.88 -20.75 -16.17
CA GLN A 226 -21.73 -20.67 -17.62
C GLN A 226 -20.26 -20.43 -17.96
N GLN A 227 -19.70 -21.39 -18.71
CA GLN A 227 -18.35 -21.49 -19.28
C GLN A 227 -17.94 -20.33 -20.21
N GLU A 228 -18.33 -19.09 -19.95
CA GLU A 228 -17.70 -17.95 -20.60
C GLU A 228 -16.33 -17.77 -19.96
N LYS A 229 -15.28 -18.13 -20.70
CA LYS A 229 -13.88 -17.83 -20.35
C LYS A 229 -13.79 -16.38 -19.90
N ASN A 230 -13.50 -16.18 -18.62
CA ASN A 230 -13.38 -14.86 -18.06
C ASN A 230 -11.95 -14.37 -18.34
N GLU A 231 -11.85 -13.40 -19.27
CA GLU A 231 -10.59 -12.82 -19.76
C GLU A 231 -9.65 -12.36 -18.63
N PHE A 232 -10.18 -12.05 -17.44
CA PHE A 232 -9.40 -11.58 -16.30
C PHE A 232 -8.94 -12.72 -15.38
N THR A 233 -9.75 -13.77 -15.20
CA THR A 233 -9.36 -14.90 -14.35
C THR A 233 -8.41 -15.84 -15.06
N ASP A 234 -8.41 -15.89 -16.38
CA ASP A 234 -7.49 -16.73 -17.14
C ASP A 234 -6.16 -16.00 -17.46
N ASP A 235 -6.02 -14.73 -17.05
CA ASP A 235 -4.83 -13.91 -17.32
C ASP A 235 -3.92 -13.78 -16.09
N ASP A 236 -2.82 -14.52 -16.11
CA ASP A 236 -1.82 -14.56 -15.03
C ASP A 236 -1.25 -13.17 -14.68
N VAL A 237 -1.12 -12.28 -15.68
CA VAL A 237 -0.57 -10.93 -15.47
C VAL A 237 -1.58 -10.08 -14.71
N VAL A 238 -2.86 -10.16 -15.08
CA VAL A 238 -3.95 -9.47 -14.38
C VAL A 238 -4.07 -9.97 -12.95
N GLN A 239 -4.09 -11.29 -12.75
CA GLN A 239 -4.20 -11.88 -11.41
C GLN A 239 -3.03 -11.52 -10.51
N SER A 240 -1.79 -11.70 -11.00
CA SER A 240 -0.59 -11.39 -10.22
C SER A 240 -0.50 -9.89 -9.87
N THR A 241 -0.81 -9.02 -10.82
CA THR A 241 -0.83 -7.56 -10.59
C THR A 241 -1.91 -7.17 -9.58
N PHE A 242 -3.10 -7.78 -9.66
CA PHE A 242 -4.18 -7.52 -8.72
C PHE A 242 -3.87 -8.05 -7.31
N ALA A 243 -3.29 -9.24 -7.20
CA ALA A 243 -2.83 -9.79 -5.92
C ALA A 243 -1.75 -8.91 -5.28
N GLN A 244 -0.80 -8.40 -6.07
CA GLN A 244 0.20 -7.45 -5.62
C GLN A 244 -0.44 -6.15 -5.13
N LEU A 245 -1.44 -5.64 -5.86
CA LEU A 245 -2.22 -4.46 -5.48
C LEU A 245 -2.89 -4.65 -4.12
N VAL A 246 -3.64 -5.73 -3.94
CA VAL A 246 -4.36 -6.03 -2.69
C VAL A 246 -3.38 -6.14 -1.52
N THR A 247 -2.27 -6.84 -1.72
CA THR A 247 -1.22 -7.00 -0.69
C THR A 247 -0.64 -5.65 -0.28
N SER A 248 -0.28 -4.82 -1.26
CA SER A 248 0.29 -3.48 -1.03
C SER A 248 -0.69 -2.53 -0.35
N MET A 249 -1.96 -2.53 -0.79
CA MET A 249 -3.01 -1.72 -0.16
C MET A 249 -3.30 -2.13 1.28
N ASN A 250 -3.34 -3.43 1.56
CA ASN A 250 -3.52 -3.93 2.93
C ASN A 250 -2.33 -3.54 3.83
N ALA A 251 -1.10 -3.62 3.32
CA ALA A 251 0.08 -3.16 4.05
C ALA A 251 0.04 -1.64 4.32
N ALA A 252 -0.40 -0.84 3.35
CA ALA A 252 -0.56 0.60 3.50
C ALA A 252 -1.63 0.95 4.54
N ILE A 253 -2.80 0.29 4.50
CA ILE A 253 -3.88 0.48 5.49
C ILE A 253 -3.39 0.11 6.89
N LYS A 254 -2.72 -1.03 7.05
CA LYS A 254 -2.16 -1.44 8.36
C LYS A 254 -1.19 -0.40 8.90
N THR A 255 -0.25 0.03 8.08
CA THR A 255 0.75 1.04 8.46
C THR A 255 0.08 2.36 8.86
N ALA A 256 -0.86 2.84 8.04
CA ALA A 256 -1.62 4.06 8.31
C ALA A 256 -2.46 3.97 9.58
N THR A 257 -3.09 2.82 9.84
CA THR A 257 -3.89 2.58 11.05
C THR A 257 -3.01 2.63 12.29
N HIS A 258 -1.85 1.97 12.25
CA HIS A 258 -0.89 2.00 13.35
C HIS A 258 -0.36 3.42 13.61
N GLN A 259 -0.03 4.18 12.56
CA GLN A 259 0.40 5.58 12.69
C GLN A 259 -0.69 6.46 13.32
N ALA A 260 -1.94 6.33 12.86
CA ALA A 260 -3.08 7.06 13.42
C ALA A 260 -3.29 6.74 14.90
N GLN A 261 -3.18 5.47 15.31
CA GLN A 261 -3.28 5.05 16.70
C GLN A 261 -2.15 5.62 17.57
N GLN A 262 -0.90 5.59 17.07
CA GLN A 262 0.24 6.16 17.78
C GLN A 262 0.08 7.66 18.00
N GLN A 263 -0.39 8.40 17.00
CA GLN A 263 -0.63 9.83 17.14
C GLN A 263 -1.76 10.12 18.13
N ALA A 264 -2.87 9.38 18.08
CA ALA A 264 -3.96 9.52 19.06
C ALA A 264 -3.47 9.30 20.50
N PHE A 265 -2.57 8.34 20.71
CA PHE A 265 -1.95 8.09 22.01
C PHE A 265 -1.04 9.24 22.46
N GLN A 266 -0.23 9.80 21.57
CA GLN A 266 0.63 10.94 21.86
C GLN A 266 -0.17 12.21 22.19
N SER A 267 -1.21 12.49 21.41
CA SER A 267 -2.12 13.64 21.64
C SER A 267 -2.84 13.53 22.99
N THR A 268 -3.25 12.32 23.38
CA THR A 268 -3.90 12.08 24.68
C THR A 268 -2.90 12.24 25.84
N SER A 269 -1.64 11.85 25.64
CA SER A 269 -0.60 11.92 26.68
C SER A 269 -0.07 13.34 26.93
N GLN A 270 -0.25 14.26 25.98
CA GLN A 270 0.17 15.66 26.12
C GLN A 270 -0.87 16.57 26.78
N ILE A 271 -2.10 16.10 27.00
CA ILE A 271 -3.06 16.77 27.88
C ILE A 271 -2.66 16.45 29.32
N MET A 272 -1.52 16.99 29.78
CA MET A 272 -1.32 17.14 31.22
C MET A 272 -2.41 18.10 31.73
N PRO A 273 -3.23 17.70 32.72
CA PRO A 273 -4.05 18.66 33.40
C PRO A 273 -3.10 19.68 34.02
N GLN A 274 -3.17 20.93 33.57
CA GLN A 274 -2.75 22.02 34.42
C GLN A 274 -3.64 21.93 35.65
N PHE A 275 -3.11 21.32 36.71
CA PHE A 275 -3.75 21.22 38.01
C PHE A 275 -4.00 22.66 38.50
N THR A 276 -5.20 23.17 38.22
CA THR A 276 -5.81 24.16 39.10
C THR A 276 -6.23 23.39 40.34
N ASN A 277 -5.73 23.83 41.49
CA ASN A 277 -5.89 23.21 42.80
C ASN A 277 -7.36 23.17 43.24
N HIS A 278 -8.14 22.22 42.73
CA HIS A 278 -9.40 21.84 43.33
C HIS A 278 -9.43 20.32 43.54
N ASP A 279 -9.42 19.95 44.82
CA ASP A 279 -9.75 18.62 45.34
C ASP A 279 -11.17 18.25 44.91
N ASP A 280 -11.32 17.77 43.68
CA ASP A 280 -12.54 17.10 43.27
C ASP A 280 -12.21 15.70 42.76
N ALA A 281 -12.81 14.71 43.41
CA ALA A 281 -12.57 13.29 43.23
C ALA A 281 -13.00 12.86 41.81
N THR A 282 -12.12 13.07 40.84
CA THR A 282 -12.40 12.75 39.44
C THR A 282 -11.88 11.36 39.12
N THR A 283 -12.82 10.44 38.90
CA THR A 283 -12.57 9.06 38.45
C THR A 283 -11.75 9.08 37.17
N ARG A 284 -10.49 8.62 37.22
CA ARG A 284 -9.65 8.41 36.03
C ARG A 284 -10.30 7.37 35.14
N ILE A 285 -10.82 7.78 33.98
CA ILE A 285 -11.23 6.86 32.92
C ILE A 285 -9.94 6.31 32.31
N VAL A 286 -9.58 5.09 32.70
CA VAL A 286 -8.58 4.29 32.00
C VAL A 286 -9.27 3.77 30.74
N SER A 287 -8.90 4.30 29.57
CA SER A 287 -9.43 3.81 28.30
C SER A 287 -9.11 2.32 28.16
N VAL A 288 -10.16 1.51 28.03
CA VAL A 288 -10.07 0.07 27.81
C VAL A 288 -9.62 -0.16 26.36
N GLN A 289 -8.43 -0.73 26.22
CA GLN A 289 -7.77 -0.99 24.95
C GLN A 289 -8.32 -2.29 24.33
N TYR A 290 -9.15 -2.19 23.29
CA TYR A 290 -9.38 -3.31 22.36
C TYR A 290 -8.24 -3.29 21.33
N SER A 291 -7.31 -4.24 21.41
CA SER A 291 -6.18 -4.37 20.48
C SER A 291 -6.31 -5.67 19.70
N GLU A 292 -6.76 -5.55 18.46
CA GLU A 292 -6.51 -6.51 17.38
C GLU A 292 -5.43 -5.91 16.48
N SER A 293 -4.37 -6.66 16.17
CA SER A 293 -3.30 -6.20 15.25
C SER A 293 -2.59 -7.40 14.62
N ILE A 294 -2.24 -7.26 13.32
CA ILE A 294 -1.76 -8.32 12.42
C ILE A 294 -0.48 -7.86 11.73
N VAL A 295 0.55 -8.69 11.90
CA VAL A 295 1.92 -8.66 11.33
C VAL A 295 2.01 -8.25 9.84
N ILE A 296 3.10 -7.53 9.54
CA ILE A 296 3.65 -7.24 8.21
C ILE A 296 4.82 -8.22 8.00
N VAL A 297 4.77 -9.03 6.94
CA VAL A 297 5.90 -9.86 6.50
C VAL A 297 6.46 -9.24 5.23
N ASP A 298 7.75 -8.90 5.26
CA ASP A 298 8.48 -8.39 4.10
C ASP A 298 8.85 -9.56 3.16
N PRO A 299 8.36 -9.58 1.90
CA PRO A 299 8.49 -10.75 1.02
C PRO A 299 9.91 -10.98 0.47
N ASP A 300 10.83 -10.01 0.57
CA ASP A 300 12.09 -10.08 -0.20
C ASP A 300 13.37 -10.40 0.61
N THR A 301 13.34 -10.47 1.94
CA THR A 301 14.60 -10.72 2.71
C THR A 301 14.56 -11.72 3.85
N GLY A 302 13.40 -12.12 4.39
CA GLY A 302 13.32 -13.18 5.42
C GLY A 302 14.27 -13.03 6.61
N LYS A 303 14.76 -11.81 6.90
CA LYS A 303 15.71 -11.51 7.98
C LYS A 303 15.16 -10.39 8.85
N GLU A 304 15.00 -10.70 10.13
CA GLU A 304 14.71 -9.73 11.17
C GLU A 304 15.97 -8.89 11.43
N GLU A 305 15.94 -7.60 11.07
CA GLU A 305 16.96 -6.65 11.52
C GLU A 305 16.47 -5.87 12.75
N THR A 306 17.10 -6.16 13.88
CA THR A 306 16.90 -5.43 15.13
C THR A 306 17.75 -4.14 15.12
N VAL A 307 17.12 -2.99 14.93
CA VAL A 307 17.80 -1.69 15.12
C VAL A 307 17.78 -1.34 16.60
N ALA A 308 18.88 -1.63 17.31
CA ALA A 308 19.10 -1.15 18.66
C ALA A 308 19.56 0.32 18.63
N SER A 309 18.72 1.24 19.07
CA SER A 309 19.14 2.59 19.49
C SER A 309 19.30 2.62 21.00
N SER A 310 20.55 2.78 21.42
CA SER A 310 21.00 2.95 22.79
C SER A 310 20.71 4.34 23.36
N SER A 311 20.43 4.35 24.67
CA SER A 311 20.47 5.46 25.65
C SER A 311 19.15 6.14 26.06
N SER A 312 18.49 5.57 27.08
CA SER A 312 17.87 6.33 28.18
C SER A 312 17.48 5.38 29.31
N THR A 313 18.11 5.54 30.47
CA THR A 313 17.82 4.82 31.73
C THR A 313 16.47 5.28 32.31
N ARG A 314 15.41 4.52 32.05
CA ARG A 314 14.16 4.50 32.83
C ARG A 314 13.71 3.04 33.05
N PRO A 315 13.09 2.73 34.20
CA PRO A 315 12.77 1.35 34.57
C PRO A 315 11.74 0.74 33.60
N PRO A 316 11.79 -0.58 33.35
CA PRO A 316 11.03 -1.23 32.30
C PRO A 316 9.58 -1.39 32.73
N THR A 317 8.70 -0.50 32.31
CA THR A 317 7.27 -0.81 32.21
C THR A 317 7.03 -1.63 30.95
N HIS A 318 7.02 -2.95 31.13
CA HIS A 318 6.37 -3.97 30.29
C HIS A 318 6.18 -3.65 28.79
N THR A 319 7.20 -3.96 28.00
CA THR A 319 7.07 -4.33 26.59
C THR A 319 6.40 -5.71 26.48
N LEU A 320 5.08 -5.79 26.64
CA LEU A 320 4.27 -7.01 26.47
C LEU A 320 3.50 -7.19 25.12
N PRO A 321 3.43 -6.24 24.15
CA PRO A 321 2.54 -6.43 23.00
C PRO A 321 3.07 -7.37 21.91
N ILE A 322 4.39 -7.40 21.65
CA ILE A 322 4.99 -8.20 20.56
C ILE A 322 4.91 -9.72 20.85
N ALA A 323 4.99 -10.11 22.13
CA ALA A 323 4.87 -11.52 22.54
C ALA A 323 3.44 -12.07 22.42
N GLY A 324 2.42 -11.21 22.51
CA GLY A 324 1.01 -11.62 22.47
C GLY A 324 0.56 -12.08 21.09
N GLU A 325 0.99 -11.39 20.03
CA GLU A 325 0.60 -11.70 18.65
C GLU A 325 1.28 -12.96 18.12
N GLN A 326 2.59 -13.13 18.37
CA GLN A 326 3.33 -14.35 18.01
C GLN A 326 2.69 -15.58 18.67
N LEU A 327 2.33 -15.47 19.95
CA LEU A 327 1.65 -16.53 20.67
C LEU A 327 0.28 -16.85 20.07
N GLN A 328 -0.51 -15.83 19.70
CA GLN A 328 -1.81 -16.05 19.04
C GLN A 328 -1.66 -16.75 17.68
N GLN A 329 -0.66 -16.37 16.89
CA GLN A 329 -0.38 -17.02 15.60
C GLN A 329 0.09 -18.45 15.76
N GLU A 330 0.97 -18.72 16.73
CA GLU A 330 1.44 -20.07 17.06
C GLU A 330 0.25 -20.96 17.48
N ILE A 331 -0.62 -20.43 18.36
CA ILE A 331 -1.83 -21.12 18.80
C ILE A 331 -2.77 -21.39 17.63
N TRP A 332 -2.91 -20.45 16.71
CA TRP A 332 -3.76 -20.59 15.52
C TRP A 332 -3.21 -21.63 14.54
N ALA A 333 -1.90 -21.59 14.29
CA ALA A 333 -1.21 -22.54 13.43
C ALA A 333 -1.32 -23.96 13.99
N GLU A 334 -1.13 -24.12 15.30
CA GLU A 334 -1.35 -25.40 15.98
C GLU A 334 -2.79 -25.89 15.80
N LEU A 335 -3.78 -25.04 16.06
CA LEU A 335 -5.19 -25.40 15.93
C LEU A 335 -5.55 -25.84 14.50
N LEU A 336 -5.03 -25.15 13.48
CA LEU A 336 -5.25 -25.48 12.07
C LEU A 336 -4.50 -26.74 11.65
N SER A 337 -3.34 -27.02 12.25
CA SER A 337 -2.54 -28.22 11.96
C SER A 337 -3.15 -29.52 12.50
N LEU A 338 -4.05 -29.45 13.49
CA LEU A 338 -4.77 -30.60 14.02
C LEU A 338 -5.74 -31.17 12.97
N ARG A 339 -5.95 -32.49 13.00
CA ARG A 339 -7.02 -33.13 12.22
C ARG A 339 -8.39 -32.72 12.76
N ASP A 340 -9.43 -32.79 11.94
CA ASP A 340 -10.77 -32.30 12.31
C ASP A 340 -11.29 -32.90 13.62
N GLU A 341 -11.14 -34.22 13.80
CA GLU A 341 -11.55 -34.93 15.03
C GLU A 341 -10.79 -34.41 16.27
N GLN A 342 -9.48 -34.23 16.16
CA GLN A 342 -8.62 -33.75 17.24
C GLN A 342 -8.86 -32.27 17.54
N ARG A 343 -9.07 -31.46 16.50
CA ARG A 343 -9.41 -30.03 16.62
C ARG A 343 -10.73 -29.88 17.35
N GLN A 344 -11.75 -30.64 16.95
CA GLN A 344 -13.07 -30.61 17.58
C GLN A 344 -13.00 -31.02 19.05
N GLU A 345 -12.27 -32.08 19.38
CA GLU A 345 -12.05 -32.50 20.76
C GLU A 345 -11.33 -31.41 21.58
N THR A 346 -10.29 -30.81 21.01
CA THR A 346 -9.51 -29.73 21.65
C THR A 346 -10.38 -28.50 21.92
N LEU A 347 -11.20 -28.10 20.95
CA LEU A 347 -12.14 -26.98 21.07
C LEU A 347 -13.25 -27.25 22.09
N GLN A 348 -13.76 -28.48 22.16
CA GLN A 348 -14.74 -28.86 23.18
C GLN A 348 -14.16 -28.78 24.60
N ARG A 349 -12.93 -29.27 24.79
CA ARG A 349 -12.22 -29.15 26.08
C ARG A 349 -11.97 -27.69 26.44
N ALA A 350 -11.52 -26.88 25.48
CA ALA A 350 -11.28 -25.46 25.65
C ALA A 350 -12.58 -24.69 26.00
N ALA A 351 -13.70 -25.04 25.37
CA ALA A 351 -15.03 -24.47 25.68
C ALA A 351 -15.52 -24.85 27.07
N ALA A 352 -15.32 -26.10 27.50
CA ALA A 352 -15.65 -26.54 28.86
C ALA A 352 -14.79 -25.81 29.91
N LEU A 353 -13.50 -25.64 29.63
CA LEU A 353 -12.59 -24.87 30.49
C LEU A 353 -12.99 -23.40 30.56
N ALA A 354 -13.31 -22.76 29.44
CA ALA A 354 -13.74 -21.37 29.38
C ALA A 354 -15.00 -21.13 30.23
N ARG A 355 -15.98 -22.03 30.17
CA ARG A 355 -17.18 -21.96 31.02
C ARG A 355 -16.82 -22.07 32.50
N ARG A 356 -16.01 -23.06 32.89
CA ARG A 356 -15.58 -23.24 34.28
C ARG A 356 -14.83 -22.02 34.82
N VAL A 357 -13.94 -21.46 34.00
CA VAL A 357 -13.18 -20.25 34.34
C VAL A 357 -14.13 -19.06 34.51
N GLN A 358 -15.09 -18.89 33.61
CA GLN A 358 -16.08 -17.81 33.69
C GLN A 358 -16.98 -17.96 34.92
N GLU A 359 -17.47 -19.16 35.21
CA GLU A 359 -18.28 -19.44 36.41
C GLU A 359 -17.50 -19.12 37.68
N THR A 360 -16.24 -19.56 37.78
CA THR A 360 -15.36 -19.28 38.92
C THR A 360 -15.05 -17.78 39.05
N ALA A 361 -14.86 -17.08 37.93
CA ALA A 361 -14.64 -15.64 37.94
C ALA A 361 -15.88 -14.84 38.37
N MET A 362 -17.08 -15.36 38.11
CA MET A 362 -18.35 -14.74 38.50
C MET A 362 -18.72 -14.97 39.96
N THR A 363 -18.23 -16.04 40.60
CA THR A 363 -18.40 -16.25 42.05
C THR A 363 -17.52 -15.32 42.90
N MET A 364 -16.49 -14.72 42.30
CA MET A 364 -15.63 -13.73 42.93
C MET A 364 -16.29 -12.34 42.85
N SER A 365 -16.62 -11.79 44.03
CA SER A 365 -17.27 -10.47 44.16
C SER A 365 -16.31 -9.29 43.98
N ASP A 366 -15.02 -9.48 44.28
CA ASP A 366 -14.00 -8.45 44.14
C ASP A 366 -13.30 -8.53 42.76
N GLY A 367 -13.19 -7.39 42.09
CA GLY A 367 -12.46 -7.26 40.83
C GLY A 367 -10.95 -7.53 40.99
N SER A 368 -10.39 -7.26 42.17
CA SER A 368 -8.99 -7.54 42.48
C SER A 368 -8.71 -9.05 42.51
N GLU A 369 -9.57 -9.81 43.20
CA GLU A 369 -9.48 -11.28 43.28
C GLU A 369 -9.65 -11.93 41.90
N ARG A 370 -10.60 -11.43 41.09
CA ARG A 370 -10.79 -11.91 39.72
C ARG A 370 -9.54 -11.70 38.85
N LYS A 371 -8.90 -10.52 38.98
CA LYS A 371 -7.67 -10.22 38.25
C LYS A 371 -6.52 -11.12 38.69
N GLN A 372 -6.36 -11.33 40.00
CA GLN A 372 -5.33 -12.23 40.53
C GLN A 372 -5.57 -13.68 40.09
N TYR A 373 -6.81 -14.14 40.08
CA TYR A 373 -7.18 -15.46 39.58
C TYR A 373 -6.76 -15.66 38.12
N LEU A 374 -7.14 -14.73 37.23
CA LEU A 374 -6.78 -14.80 35.81
C LEU A 374 -5.26 -14.73 35.59
N GLN A 375 -4.54 -13.94 36.39
CA GLN A 375 -3.09 -13.83 36.33
C GLN A 375 -2.37 -15.07 36.88
N SER A 376 -3.00 -15.82 37.79
CA SER A 376 -2.43 -17.02 38.41
C SER A 376 -2.57 -18.30 37.58
N MET A 377 -3.27 -18.24 36.44
CA MET A 377 -3.48 -19.41 35.58
C MET A 377 -2.18 -19.90 34.96
N ASP A 378 -2.05 -21.22 34.85
CA ASP A 378 -0.94 -21.82 34.13
C ASP A 378 -1.04 -21.53 32.62
N VAL A 379 0.11 -21.60 31.95
CA VAL A 379 0.24 -21.27 30.54
C VAL A 379 -0.62 -22.17 29.66
N ALA A 380 -0.79 -23.45 30.00
CA ALA A 380 -1.58 -24.38 29.20
C ALA A 380 -3.08 -24.04 29.28
N THR A 381 -3.58 -23.68 30.46
CA THR A 381 -4.94 -23.16 30.66
C THR A 381 -5.16 -21.87 29.86
N GLN A 382 -4.24 -20.91 29.95
CA GLN A 382 -4.32 -19.65 29.18
C GLN A 382 -4.37 -19.92 27.67
N LYS A 383 -3.52 -20.84 27.19
CA LYS A 383 -3.46 -21.25 25.79
C LYS A 383 -4.81 -21.79 25.30
N GLN A 384 -5.46 -22.67 26.06
CA GLN A 384 -6.78 -23.22 25.72
C GLN A 384 -7.87 -22.16 25.71
N LEU A 385 -7.85 -21.21 26.66
CA LEU A 385 -8.79 -20.08 26.66
C LEU A 385 -8.64 -19.21 25.41
N VAL A 386 -7.38 -18.95 25.00
CA VAL A 386 -7.07 -18.20 23.78
C VAL A 386 -7.54 -18.97 22.54
N MET A 387 -7.30 -20.29 22.45
CA MET A 387 -7.81 -21.13 21.36
C MET A 387 -9.32 -21.00 21.19
N HIS A 388 -10.07 -21.14 22.28
CA HIS A 388 -11.53 -21.03 22.26
C HIS A 388 -12.02 -19.64 21.83
N LYS A 389 -11.36 -18.58 22.34
CA LYS A 389 -11.70 -17.21 21.96
C LYS A 389 -11.47 -16.97 20.47
N LEU A 390 -10.28 -17.29 19.97
CA LEU A 390 -9.93 -17.06 18.56
C LEU A 390 -10.88 -17.81 17.62
N TRP A 391 -11.27 -19.04 17.97
CA TRP A 391 -12.22 -19.83 17.18
C TRP A 391 -13.61 -19.17 17.12
N ASN A 392 -14.13 -18.70 18.25
CA ASN A 392 -15.42 -18.00 18.29
C ASN A 392 -15.39 -16.67 17.55
N ASP A 393 -14.32 -15.88 17.69
CA ASP A 393 -14.14 -14.63 16.97
C ASP A 393 -14.15 -14.87 15.45
N TRP A 394 -13.58 -15.99 14.99
CA TRP A 394 -13.61 -16.37 13.59
C TRP A 394 -15.01 -16.78 13.11
N ILE A 395 -15.72 -17.63 13.86
CA ILE A 395 -17.11 -18.01 13.55
C ILE A 395 -17.99 -16.76 13.47
N GLN A 396 -17.85 -15.83 14.41
CA GLN A 396 -18.63 -14.59 14.44
C GLN A 396 -18.38 -13.72 13.20
N ARG A 397 -17.12 -13.59 12.76
CA ARG A 397 -16.76 -12.85 11.55
C ARG A 397 -17.29 -13.52 10.27
N ASN A 398 -17.46 -14.84 10.27
CA ASN A 398 -17.99 -15.59 9.13
C ASN A 398 -19.52 -15.78 9.19
N GLY A 399 -20.25 -14.95 9.93
CA GLY A 399 -21.71 -15.02 9.99
C GLY A 399 -22.25 -16.28 10.67
N GLY A 400 -21.48 -16.87 11.59
CA GLY A 400 -21.87 -18.09 12.31
C GLY A 400 -21.54 -19.40 11.59
N VAL A 401 -20.85 -19.34 10.45
CA VAL A 401 -20.48 -20.53 9.68
C VAL A 401 -19.07 -21.00 10.05
N GLU A 402 -18.94 -22.28 10.39
CA GLU A 402 -17.64 -22.90 10.63
C GLU A 402 -16.83 -22.99 9.33
N PRO A 403 -15.53 -22.69 9.36
CA PRO A 403 -14.68 -22.68 8.16
C PRO A 403 -14.47 -24.10 7.63
N ALA A 404 -14.67 -24.28 6.32
CA ALA A 404 -14.30 -25.51 5.63
C ALA A 404 -12.77 -25.56 5.46
N ILE A 405 -12.09 -26.35 6.30
CA ILE A 405 -10.64 -26.51 6.24
C ILE A 405 -10.32 -27.61 5.22
N GLN A 406 -9.78 -27.22 4.07
CA GLN A 406 -9.39 -28.15 3.01
C GLN A 406 -8.01 -28.73 3.31
N TYR A 407 -7.95 -30.00 3.74
CA TYR A 407 -6.69 -30.73 3.81
C TYR A 407 -6.22 -31.05 2.40
N HIS A 408 -5.06 -30.50 2.03
CA HIS A 408 -4.35 -30.94 0.84
C HIS A 408 -3.69 -32.27 1.19
N SER A 409 -4.31 -33.38 0.79
CA SER A 409 -3.68 -34.71 0.89
C SER A 409 -2.48 -34.74 -0.05
N HIS A 410 -1.28 -34.69 0.52
CA HIS A 410 -0.04 -34.96 -0.21
C HIS A 410 0.11 -36.44 -0.54
#